data_AF-A0A1J3FT47-F1
#
_entry.id   AF-A0A1J3FT47-F1
#
_cell.length_a   1.000
_cell.length_b   1.000
_cell.length_c   1.000
_cell.angle_alpha   90.00
_cell.angle_beta   90.00
_cell.angle_gamma   90.00
#
_symmetry.space_group_name_H-M   'P 1'
#
loop_
_entity.id
_entity.type
_entity.pdbx_description
1 polymer ?
#
loop_
_entity_poly.entity_id
_entity_poly.type
_entity_poly.pdbx_seq_one_letter_code
_entity_poly.pdbx_strand_id
1 'polypeptide(L)' 'GQSVGGPLPISVFLVASVLKDKSTKLLTEARGLDDVVKILNDMTGNLDAKKTCSGAIKIHRKYLRKAKK' A
#
# COMPACT_ATOMS: atom_id res chain seq x y z
N GLY A 1 -21.07 -8.07 13.94
CA GLY A 1 -20.19 -7.23 13.10
C GLY A 1 -19.72 -6.07 13.94
N GLN A 2 -18.42 -6.01 14.25
CA GLN A 2 -17.89 -4.93 15.09
C GLN A 2 -17.59 -3.72 14.21
N SER A 3 -18.13 -2.58 14.63
CA SER A 3 -17.94 -1.29 14.01
C SER A 3 -16.44 -0.92 14.04
N VAL A 4 -15.81 -0.78 12.86
CA VAL A 4 -14.40 -0.38 12.71
C VAL A 4 -14.24 1.12 13.01
N GLY A 5 -14.49 1.52 14.26
CA GLY A 5 -14.38 2.90 14.73
C GLY A 5 -12.95 3.35 15.07
N GLY A 6 -11.94 2.54 14.76
CA GLY A 6 -10.53 2.82 15.05
C GLY A 6 -9.69 3.05 13.79
N PRO A 7 -8.50 3.67 13.90
CA PRO A 7 -7.56 3.76 12.79
C PRO A 7 -7.24 2.38 12.21
N LEU A 8 -7.21 2.27 10.88
CA LEU A 8 -6.80 1.03 10.20
C LEU A 8 -5.41 0.57 10.69
N PRO A 9 -5.14 -0.75 10.72
CA PRO A 9 -3.85 -1.26 11.17
C PRO A 9 -2.73 -0.85 10.21
N ILE A 10 -1.50 -0.71 10.74
CA ILE A 10 -0.33 -0.28 9.96
C ILE A 10 -0.03 -1.21 8.76
N SER A 11 -0.38 -2.49 8.86
CA SER A 11 -0.24 -3.47 7.77
C SER A 11 -1.00 -3.08 6.50
N VAL A 12 -2.18 -2.47 6.62
CA VAL A 12 -2.94 -1.96 5.47
C VAL A 12 -2.20 -0.81 4.79
N PHE A 13 -1.59 0.07 5.59
CA PHE A 13 -0.78 1.17 5.06
C PHE A 13 0.56 0.70 4.47
N LEU A 14 1.12 -0.39 4.98
CA LEU A 14 2.29 -1.05 4.41
C LEU A 14 1.97 -1.54 3.00
N VAL A 15 0.91 -2.33 2.84
CA VAL A 15 0.44 -2.81 1.52
C VAL A 15 0.14 -1.63 0.61
N ALA A 16 -0.55 -0.59 1.10
CA ALA A 16 -0.81 0.62 0.32
C ALA A 16 0.48 1.33 -0.14
N SER A 17 1.53 1.33 0.69
CA SER A 17 2.84 1.89 0.31
C SER A 17 3.51 1.08 -0.78
N VAL A 18 3.42 -0.25 -0.72
CA VAL A 18 3.94 -1.17 -1.74
C VAL A 18 3.20 -0.97 -3.07
N LEU A 19 1.87 -0.98 -3.04
CA LEU A 19 1.03 -0.75 -4.22
C LEU A 19 1.31 0.62 -4.86
N LYS A 20 1.53 1.64 -4.03
CA LYS A 20 1.85 2.99 -4.51
C LYS A 20 3.19 3.07 -5.22
N ASP A 21 4.21 2.32 -4.79
CA ASP A 21 5.53 2.32 -5.45
C ASP A 21 5.45 1.78 -6.89
N LYS A 22 4.51 0.87 -7.16
CA LYS A 22 4.24 0.33 -8.50
C LYS A 22 2.97 0.86 -9.14
N SER A 23 2.39 1.95 -8.63
CA SER A 23 1.09 2.43 -9.14
C SER A 23 1.14 2.71 -10.63
N THR A 24 2.23 3.29 -11.13
CA THR A 24 2.38 3.53 -12.58
C THR A 24 2.31 2.24 -13.36
N LYS A 25 3.13 1.23 -13.02
CA LYS A 25 3.13 -0.07 -13.71
C LYS A 25 1.78 -0.77 -13.61
N LEU A 26 1.17 -0.78 -12.43
CA LEU A 26 -0.15 -1.37 -12.22
C LEU A 26 -1.22 -0.70 -13.08
N LEU A 27 -1.17 0.63 -13.23
CA LEU A 27 -2.17 1.36 -14.01
C LEU A 27 -1.94 1.28 -15.52
N THR A 28 -0.70 1.11 -15.98
CA THR A 28 -0.35 1.13 -17.41
C THR A 28 -0.14 -0.24 -18.03
N GLU A 29 0.33 -1.22 -17.25
CA GLU A 29 0.74 -2.54 -17.74
C GLU A 29 -0.25 -3.65 -17.35
N ALA A 30 -0.98 -3.51 -16.24
CA ALA A 30 -1.90 -4.56 -15.80
C ALA A 30 -3.20 -4.55 -16.61
N ARG A 31 -3.48 -5.64 -17.34
CA ARG A 31 -4.73 -5.83 -18.10
C ARG A 31 -5.70 -6.78 -17.42
N GLY A 32 -5.22 -7.57 -16.47
CA GLY A 32 -6.02 -8.49 -15.67
C GLY A 32 -5.34 -8.85 -14.35
N LEU A 33 -5.99 -9.74 -13.59
CA LEU A 33 -5.51 -10.18 -12.28
C LEU A 33 -4.13 -10.83 -12.38
N ASP A 34 -3.89 -11.64 -13.41
CA ASP A 34 -2.60 -12.30 -13.62
C ASP A 34 -1.43 -11.32 -13.75
N ASP A 35 -1.65 -10.21 -14.47
CA ASP A 35 -0.63 -9.16 -14.60
C ASP A 35 -0.39 -8.44 -13.26
N VAL A 36 -1.46 -8.21 -12.48
CA VAL A 36 -1.33 -7.64 -11.13
C VAL A 36 -0.49 -8.57 -10.26
N VAL A 37 -0.81 -9.87 -10.22
CA VAL A 37 -0.07 -10.86 -9.42
C VAL A 37 1.39 -10.93 -9.88
N LYS A 38 1.65 -10.89 -11.19
CA LYS A 38 3.01 -10.87 -11.74
C LYS A 38 3.80 -9.65 -11.31
N ILE A 39 3.23 -8.45 -11.43
CA ILE A 39 3.88 -7.18 -11.02
C ILE A 39 4.15 -7.16 -9.51
N LEU A 40 3.21 -7.66 -8.70
CA LEU A 40 3.38 -7.72 -7.26
C LEU A 40 4.43 -8.76 -6.83
N ASN A 41 4.49 -9.91 -7.50
CA ASN A 41 5.48 -10.95 -7.20
C ASN A 41 6.90 -10.53 -7.55
N ASP A 42 7.10 -9.76 -8.62
CA ASP A 42 8.40 -9.19 -9.00
C ASP A 42 8.99 -8.26 -7.92
N MET A 43 8.15 -7.66 -7.07
CA MET A 43 8.62 -6.78 -6.00
C MET A 43 9.28 -7.48 -4.82
N THR A 44 8.87 -8.73 -4.52
CA THR A 44 9.28 -9.43 -3.30
C THR A 44 10.80 -9.57 -3.19
N GLY A 45 11.53 -9.59 -4.32
CA GLY A 45 12.99 -9.68 -4.37
C GLY A 45 13.77 -8.35 -4.32
N ASN A 46 13.11 -7.19 -4.43
CA ASN A 46 13.78 -5.88 -4.54
C ASN A 46 13.14 -4.80 -3.65
N LEU A 47 12.51 -5.21 -2.54
CA LEU A 47 11.83 -4.30 -1.65
C LEU A 47 12.80 -3.70 -0.62
N ASP A 48 13.03 -2.39 -0.69
CA ASP A 48 13.68 -1.67 0.41
C ASP A 48 12.69 -1.52 1.58
N ALA A 49 12.96 -2.24 2.67
CA ALA A 49 12.11 -2.26 3.86
C ALA A 49 11.99 -0.88 4.52
N LYS A 50 13.08 -0.11 4.59
CA LYS A 50 13.11 1.21 5.24
C LYS A 50 12.27 2.22 4.45
N LYS A 51 12.41 2.24 3.13
CA LYS A 51 11.62 3.08 2.22
C LYS A 51 10.13 2.73 2.32
N THR A 52 9.80 1.43 2.29
CA THR A 52 8.43 0.94 2.37
C THR A 52 7.77 1.29 3.69
N CYS A 53 8.45 1.06 4.82
CA CYS A 53 7.94 1.42 6.15
C CYS A 53 7.77 2.95 6.29
N SER A 54 8.72 3.74 5.79
CA SER A 54 8.61 5.21 5.82
C SER A 54 7.42 5.72 4.99
N GLY A 55 7.19 5.12 3.82
CA GLY A 55 6.03 5.40 2.97
C GLY A 55 4.72 5.05 3.66
N ALA A 56 4.65 3.88 4.31
CA ALA A 56 3.49 3.42 5.07
C ALA A 56 3.12 4.41 6.20
N ILE A 57 4.11 4.84 6.99
CA ILE A 57 3.92 5.82 8.07
C ILE A 57 3.42 7.16 7.52
N LYS A 58 3.93 7.60 6.37
CA LYS A 58 3.48 8.84 5.72
C LYS A 58 2.01 8.77 5.30
N ILE A 59 1.58 7.64 4.72
CA ILE A 59 0.18 7.41 4.34
C ILE A 59 -0.69 7.34 5.60
N HIS A 60 -0.27 6.59 6.62
CA HIS A 60 -0.97 6.46 7.89
C HIS A 60 -1.18 7.83 8.58
N ARG A 61 -0.15 8.66 8.67
CA ARG A 61 -0.24 10.02 9.22
C ARG A 61 -1.23 10.90 8.43
N LYS A 62 -1.23 10.80 7.10
CA LYS A 62 -2.18 11.55 6.24
C LYS A 62 -3.61 11.07 6.45
N TYR A 63 -3.81 9.77 6.61
CA TYR A 63 -5.11 9.17 6.93
C TYR A 63 -5.62 9.67 8.28
N LEU A 64 -4.81 9.59 9.34
CA LEU A 64 -5.18 10.07 10.68
C LEU A 64 -5.54 11.56 10.71
N ARG A 65 -4.82 12.40 9.96
CA ARG A 65 -5.14 13.83 9.86
C ARG A 65 -6.51 14.10 9.22
N LYS A 66 -6.93 13.25 8.28
CA LYS A 66 -8.25 13.36 7.63
C LYS A 66 -9.36 12.69 8.42
N ALA A 67 -9.06 11.58 9.10
CA ALA A 67 -10.02 10.82 9.90
C ALA A 67 -10.36 11.50 11.24
N LYS A 68 -9.52 12.43 11.71
CA LYS A 68 -9.79 13.29 12.89
C LYS A 68 -10.55 14.57 12.55
N LYS A 69 -11.02 14.71 11.31
CA LYS A 69 -11.78 15.87 10.81
C LYS A 69 -13.21 15.43 10.56
#